data_AF-A0A972MC62-F1
#
_entry.id   AF-A0A972MC62-F1
#
_cell.length_a   1.000
_cell.length_b   1.000
_cell.length_c   1.000
_cell.angle_alpha   90.00
_cell.angle_beta   90.00
_cell.angle_gamma   90.00
#
_symmetry.space_group_name_H-M   'P 1'
#
loop_
_entity.id
_entity.type
_entity.pdbx_description
1 polymer ?
#
loop_
_entity_poly.entity_id
_entity_poly.type
_entity_poly.pdbx_seq_one_letter_code
_entity_poly.pdbx_strand_id
1 'polypeptide(L)'
;IQTGISSLKIGFNNVFGYYFEVRNRFKNLVPEEWTRKQTLVSSERYINEELKEYEEKILNAQGKINEIETKLYEDLVINLADYISLIQTTAQGVAKLDVLTAFANIAIENNYIKPEVNESEELKITKGRHPVIEVQLPVDEPYIPNDIFLDTEKQQIIIVTGPNMAGKSALLRQTALIVLMAQIGSFVPAEKAEIGYVDKVFTRVGASDNISSGESTFMVEMNEAASILNNLSNRSLILFDELGRGTSTYDGISIAWSIVEYIHEHPSAKAKTLFATHYHELNEMEKSFERIKNFNVSVKEVNNKIIFLRKLAEGGSEHSFGIHVAKLAGMPRSIVKRANEILKELEKSHRKEELIEKVDDLASHREGYQMSFFQLDDPVLSQIRDEIKNLDINNLTPMEALNKLNDIKKHLNL
;
A
#
# COMPACT_ATOMS: atom_id res chain seq x y z
N ILE A 1 -76.02 -12.44 28.73
CA ILE A 1 -77.08 -13.01 29.59
C ILE A 1 -78.43 -13.01 28.86
N GLN A 2 -78.81 -11.94 28.16
CA GLN A 2 -80.07 -11.87 27.38
C GLN A 2 -80.25 -12.93 26.27
N THR A 3 -79.20 -13.28 25.52
CA THR A 3 -79.31 -14.21 24.36
C THR A 3 -79.16 -15.69 24.71
N GLY A 4 -78.78 -16.04 25.94
CA GLY A 4 -78.51 -17.44 26.33
C GLY A 4 -77.30 -18.12 25.65
N ILE A 5 -76.57 -17.41 24.78
CA ILE A 5 -75.42 -17.96 24.04
C ILE A 5 -74.16 -17.89 24.92
N SER A 6 -73.70 -19.04 25.44
CA SER A 6 -72.53 -19.13 26.33
C SER A 6 -71.18 -18.93 25.63
N SER A 7 -71.13 -19.05 24.30
CA SER A 7 -69.91 -18.96 23.50
C SER A 7 -69.79 -17.68 22.68
N LEU A 8 -70.60 -16.66 22.98
CA LEU A 8 -70.60 -15.38 22.25
C LEU A 8 -69.26 -14.65 22.47
N LYS A 9 -68.57 -14.29 21.39
CA LYS A 9 -67.33 -13.50 21.44
C LYS A 9 -67.43 -12.27 20.56
N ILE A 10 -66.83 -11.17 20.99
CA ILE A 10 -66.61 -10.00 20.14
C ILE A 10 -65.22 -10.15 19.53
N GLY A 11 -65.13 -10.06 18.20
CA GLY A 11 -63.88 -10.07 17.46
C GLY A 11 -63.76 -8.82 16.58
N PHE A 12 -62.55 -8.53 16.13
CA PHE A 12 -62.26 -7.46 15.17
C PHE A 12 -61.57 -8.05 13.94
N ASN A 13 -61.93 -7.56 12.75
CA ASN A 13 -61.28 -7.89 11.50
C ASN A 13 -61.13 -6.63 10.65
N ASN A 14 -59.94 -6.42 10.08
CA ASN A 14 -59.62 -5.29 9.21
C ASN A 14 -60.59 -5.10 8.02
N VAL A 15 -61.30 -6.14 7.57
CA VAL A 15 -62.23 -6.07 6.42
C VAL A 15 -63.66 -5.72 6.82
N PHE A 16 -64.13 -6.14 8.00
CA PHE A 16 -65.54 -6.06 8.38
C PHE A 16 -65.80 -5.39 9.73
N GLY A 17 -64.75 -4.93 10.42
CA GLY A 17 -64.89 -4.25 11.68
C GLY A 17 -65.10 -5.18 12.87
N TYR A 18 -65.83 -4.69 13.86
CA TYR A 18 -66.19 -5.46 15.04
C TYR A 18 -67.39 -6.36 14.74
N TYR A 19 -67.36 -7.59 15.24
CA TYR A 19 -68.43 -8.56 15.02
C TYR A 19 -68.66 -9.46 16.23
N PHE A 20 -69.89 -9.96 16.35
CA PHE A 20 -70.22 -11.08 17.22
C PHE A 20 -69.97 -12.40 16.52
N GLU A 21 -69.17 -13.28 17.13
CA GLU A 21 -68.96 -14.64 16.66
C GLU A 21 -69.86 -15.62 17.40
N VAL A 22 -70.67 -16.36 16.64
CA VAL A 22 -71.61 -17.35 17.17
C VAL A 22 -71.33 -18.70 16.52
N ARG A 23 -71.08 -19.72 17.33
CA ARG A 23 -70.89 -21.10 16.83
C ARG A 23 -72.18 -21.63 16.20
N ASN A 24 -72.07 -22.41 15.13
CA ASN A 24 -73.23 -22.92 14.37
C ASN A 24 -74.31 -23.59 15.24
N ARG A 25 -73.91 -24.26 16.34
CA ARG A 25 -74.82 -24.90 17.31
C ARG A 25 -75.79 -23.94 18.02
N PHE A 26 -75.51 -22.64 18.05
CA PHE A 26 -76.32 -21.62 18.71
C PHE A 26 -76.99 -20.65 17.73
N LYS A 27 -76.96 -20.96 16.42
CA LYS A 27 -77.50 -20.11 15.35
C LYS A 27 -78.98 -19.76 15.54
N ASN A 28 -79.78 -20.70 16.03
CA ASN A 28 -81.21 -20.50 16.25
C ASN A 28 -81.53 -19.59 17.46
N LEU A 29 -80.52 -19.20 18.23
CA LEU A 29 -80.65 -18.30 19.39
C LEU A 29 -80.16 -16.88 19.05
N VAL A 30 -79.74 -16.63 17.81
CA VAL A 30 -79.33 -15.30 17.35
C VAL A 30 -80.57 -14.44 17.16
N PRO A 31 -80.63 -13.24 17.75
CA PRO A 31 -81.77 -12.35 17.56
C PRO A 31 -81.97 -11.93 16.10
N GLU A 32 -83.22 -11.73 15.68
CA GLU A 32 -83.55 -11.40 14.29
C GLU A 32 -83.03 -10.02 13.87
N GLU A 33 -82.85 -9.11 14.82
CA GLU A 33 -82.29 -7.78 14.59
C GLU A 33 -80.77 -7.79 14.30
N TRP A 34 -80.10 -8.94 14.39
CA TRP A 34 -78.68 -9.07 14.06
C TRP A 34 -78.48 -9.36 12.58
N THR A 35 -77.71 -8.52 11.90
CA THR A 35 -77.39 -8.71 10.49
C THR A 35 -76.17 -9.62 10.34
N ARG A 36 -76.31 -10.72 9.60
CA ARG A 36 -75.19 -11.63 9.30
C ARG A 36 -74.21 -11.00 8.31
N LYS A 37 -72.92 -11.03 8.65
CA LYS A 37 -71.83 -10.45 7.84
C LYS A 37 -70.96 -11.49 7.14
N GLN A 38 -70.68 -12.62 7.79
CA GLN A 38 -69.81 -13.66 7.23
C GLN A 38 -70.17 -15.03 7.78
N THR A 39 -70.10 -16.06 6.95
CA THR A 39 -70.24 -17.46 7.35
C THR A 39 -68.88 -18.14 7.30
N LEU A 40 -68.48 -18.79 8.40
CA LEU A 40 -67.29 -19.63 8.51
C LEU A 40 -67.70 -21.10 8.65
N VAL A 41 -66.73 -22.01 8.50
CA VAL A 41 -66.97 -23.46 8.54
C VAL A 41 -67.62 -23.90 9.87
N SER A 42 -67.28 -23.24 10.99
CA SER A 42 -67.75 -23.61 12.34
C SER A 42 -68.53 -22.52 13.08
N SER A 43 -68.64 -21.32 12.52
CA SER A 43 -69.29 -20.17 13.15
C SER A 43 -69.89 -19.19 12.12
N GLU A 44 -70.83 -18.36 12.56
CA GLU A 44 -71.36 -17.23 11.81
C GLU A 44 -71.03 -15.92 12.55
N ARG A 45 -70.70 -14.89 11.78
CA ARG A 45 -70.38 -13.55 12.30
C ARG A 45 -71.54 -12.59 12.04
N TYR A 46 -71.94 -11.85 13.07
CA TYR A 46 -73.08 -10.95 13.06
C TYR A 46 -72.70 -9.55 13.56
N ILE A 47 -73.51 -8.56 13.19
CA ILE A 47 -73.44 -7.20 13.74
C ILE A 47 -74.85 -6.74 14.11
N ASN A 48 -74.97 -5.95 15.17
CA ASN A 48 -76.19 -5.23 15.49
C ASN A 48 -75.94 -3.71 15.39
N GLU A 49 -77.01 -2.92 15.47
CA GLU A 49 -76.93 -1.47 15.37
C GLU A 49 -76.03 -0.85 16.46
N GLU A 50 -76.14 -1.33 17.71
CA GLU A 50 -75.33 -0.86 18.83
C GLU A 50 -73.82 -1.09 18.61
N LEU A 51 -73.40 -2.29 18.19
CA LEU A 51 -71.99 -2.60 17.91
C LEU A 51 -71.46 -1.77 16.74
N LYS A 52 -72.30 -1.48 15.74
CA LYS A 52 -71.97 -0.60 14.62
C LYS A 52 -71.73 0.84 15.07
N GLU A 53 -72.57 1.37 15.96
CA GLU A 53 -72.35 2.71 16.54
C GLU A 53 -71.07 2.79 17.38
N TYR A 54 -70.77 1.75 18.16
CA TYR A 54 -69.52 1.68 18.92
C TYR A 54 -68.30 1.57 18.01
N GLU A 55 -68.37 0.76 16.96
CA GLU A 55 -67.31 0.67 15.94
C GLU A 55 -67.03 2.04 15.32
N GLU A 56 -68.06 2.77 14.91
CA GLU A 56 -67.92 4.11 14.34
C GLU A 56 -67.29 5.08 15.36
N LYS A 57 -67.72 5.05 16.62
CA LYS A 57 -67.10 5.86 17.71
C LYS A 57 -65.62 5.52 17.92
N ILE A 58 -65.27 4.23 17.91
CA ILE A 58 -63.89 3.76 18.11
C ILE A 58 -63.01 4.18 16.92
N LEU A 59 -63.47 3.95 15.69
CA LEU A 59 -62.70 4.32 14.49
C LEU A 59 -62.51 5.83 14.38
N ASN A 60 -63.54 6.62 14.67
CA ASN A 60 -63.44 8.09 14.71
C ASN A 60 -62.50 8.57 15.81
N ALA A 61 -62.53 7.95 17.00
CA ALA A 61 -61.60 8.27 18.07
C ALA A 61 -60.15 7.91 17.69
N GLN A 62 -59.93 6.75 17.08
CA GLN A 62 -58.61 6.32 16.61
C GLN A 62 -58.07 7.24 15.53
N GLY A 63 -58.92 7.67 14.59
CA GLY A 63 -58.57 8.68 13.58
C GLY A 63 -58.11 9.98 14.23
N LYS A 64 -58.89 10.51 15.17
CA LYS A 64 -58.53 11.72 15.92
C LYS A 64 -57.24 11.56 16.72
N ILE A 65 -57.01 10.40 17.33
CA ILE A 65 -55.75 10.11 18.06
C ILE A 65 -54.57 10.20 17.09
N ASN A 66 -54.65 9.51 15.95
CA ASN A 66 -53.57 9.52 14.95
C ASN A 66 -53.33 10.92 14.37
N GLU A 67 -54.38 11.70 14.12
CA GLU A 67 -54.26 13.10 13.67
C GLU A 67 -53.54 13.96 14.71
N ILE A 68 -53.92 13.84 15.99
CA ILE A 68 -53.27 14.57 17.08
C ILE A 68 -51.81 14.13 17.24
N GLU A 69 -51.54 12.83 17.19
CA GLU A 69 -50.19 12.28 17.32
C GLU A 69 -49.28 12.74 16.17
N THR A 70 -49.76 12.68 14.93
CA THR A 70 -49.02 13.15 13.76
C THR A 70 -48.71 14.64 13.89
N LYS A 71 -49.69 15.44 14.29
CA LYS A 71 -49.50 16.88 14.51
C LYS A 71 -48.46 17.15 15.60
N LEU A 72 -48.53 16.45 16.75
CA LEU A 72 -47.57 16.60 17.83
C LEU A 72 -46.14 16.22 17.39
N TYR A 73 -46.01 15.19 16.56
CA TYR A 73 -44.71 14.79 15.99
C TYR A 73 -44.17 15.83 15.01
N GLU A 74 -45.00 16.34 14.10
CA GLU A 74 -44.61 17.41 13.17
C GLU A 74 -44.20 18.69 13.91
N ASP A 75 -44.99 19.09 14.91
CA ASP A 75 -44.68 20.23 15.78
C ASP A 75 -43.34 20.01 16.49
N LEU A 76 -43.05 18.80 16.98
CA LEU A 76 -41.75 18.46 17.58
C LEU A 76 -40.60 18.59 16.58
N VAL A 77 -40.76 18.07 15.37
CA VAL A 77 -39.71 18.12 14.32
C VAL A 77 -39.44 19.57 13.91
N ILE A 78 -40.48 20.39 13.75
CA ILE A 78 -40.34 21.82 13.43
C ILE A 78 -39.62 22.54 14.56
N ASN A 79 -40.00 22.30 15.82
CA ASN A 79 -39.33 22.90 16.98
C ASN A 79 -37.85 22.48 17.09
N LEU A 80 -37.51 21.25 16.67
CA LEU A 80 -36.11 20.79 16.64
C LEU A 80 -35.28 21.45 15.54
N ALA A 81 -35.91 21.98 14.49
CA ALA A 81 -35.22 22.60 13.37
C ALA A 81 -34.33 23.78 13.80
N ASP A 82 -34.80 24.58 14.77
CA ASP A 82 -34.06 25.71 15.33
C ASP A 82 -32.78 25.27 16.07
N TYR A 83 -32.71 24.01 16.51
CA TYR A 83 -31.57 23.44 17.24
C TYR A 83 -30.62 22.63 16.35
N ILE A 84 -30.87 22.51 15.05
CA ILE A 84 -30.03 21.69 14.14
C ILE A 84 -28.55 22.13 14.23
N SER A 85 -28.28 23.43 14.21
CA SER A 85 -26.91 23.95 14.30
C SER A 85 -26.22 23.59 15.62
N LEU A 86 -26.97 23.66 16.74
CA LEU A 86 -26.46 23.28 18.06
C LEU A 86 -26.18 21.78 18.14
N ILE A 87 -27.08 20.95 17.61
CA ILE A 87 -26.92 19.49 17.54
C ILE A 87 -25.68 19.13 16.71
N GLN A 88 -25.50 19.74 15.54
CA GLN A 88 -24.34 19.50 14.68
C GLN A 88 -23.03 19.92 15.37
N THR A 89 -23.01 21.07 16.03
CA THR A 89 -21.84 21.55 16.78
C THR A 89 -21.49 20.59 17.92
N THR A 90 -22.51 20.10 18.64
CA THR A 90 -22.34 19.12 19.72
C THR A 90 -21.82 17.80 19.17
N ALA A 91 -22.36 17.31 18.06
CA ALA A 91 -21.91 16.09 17.40
C ALA A 91 -20.44 16.18 16.95
N GLN A 92 -20.02 17.31 16.39
CA GLN A 92 -18.61 17.55 16.05
C GLN A 92 -17.71 17.57 17.29
N GLY A 93 -18.18 18.15 18.40
CA GLY A 93 -17.47 18.13 19.68
C GLY A 93 -17.27 16.70 20.21
N VAL A 94 -18.33 15.91 20.23
CA VAL A 94 -18.29 14.49 20.63
C VAL A 94 -17.38 13.69 19.71
N ALA A 95 -17.45 13.88 18.39
CA ALA A 95 -16.60 13.19 17.43
C ALA A 95 -15.10 13.49 17.65
N LYS A 96 -14.75 14.75 17.95
CA LYS A 96 -13.36 15.12 18.30
C LYS A 96 -12.89 14.44 19.58
N LEU A 97 -13.74 14.40 20.61
CA LEU A 97 -13.42 13.72 21.87
C LEU A 97 -13.23 12.22 21.66
N ASP A 98 -14.08 11.58 20.86
CA ASP A 98 -14.00 10.15 20.54
C ASP A 98 -12.66 9.80 19.86
N VAL A 99 -12.29 10.54 18.81
CA VAL A 99 -11.00 10.35 18.10
C VAL A 99 -9.80 10.57 19.02
N LEU A 100 -9.79 11.65 19.81
CA LEU A 100 -8.67 11.94 20.72
C LEU A 100 -8.55 10.88 21.83
N THR A 101 -9.68 10.38 22.33
CA THR A 101 -9.71 9.30 23.32
C THR A 101 -9.21 8.00 22.71
N ALA A 102 -9.60 7.69 21.47
CA ALA A 102 -9.09 6.52 20.75
C ALA A 102 -7.57 6.59 20.55
N PHE A 103 -7.02 7.74 20.16
CA PHE A 103 -5.57 7.93 20.05
C PHE A 103 -4.85 7.72 21.38
N ALA A 104 -5.39 8.27 22.48
CA ALA A 104 -4.81 8.08 23.81
C ALA A 104 -4.83 6.62 24.26
N ASN A 105 -5.95 5.92 24.05
CA ASN A 105 -6.08 4.50 24.40
C ASN A 105 -5.05 3.63 23.65
N ILE A 106 -4.96 3.80 22.32
CA ILE A 106 -4.00 3.07 21.47
C ILE A 106 -2.57 3.38 21.90
N ALA A 107 -2.28 4.62 22.27
CA ALA A 107 -0.95 5.03 22.69
C ALA A 107 -0.52 4.37 24.00
N ILE A 108 -1.43 4.25 24.96
CA ILE A 108 -1.18 3.58 26.24
C ILE A 108 -1.00 2.08 26.03
N GLU A 109 -1.89 1.45 25.26
CA GLU A 109 -1.86 0.01 25.00
C GLU A 109 -0.57 -0.44 24.30
N ASN A 110 -0.12 0.33 23.30
CA ASN A 110 1.01 -0.04 22.44
C ASN A 110 2.32 0.69 22.77
N ASN A 111 2.36 1.44 23.88
CA ASN A 111 3.49 2.25 24.31
C ASN A 111 3.99 3.19 23.20
N TYR A 112 3.09 4.01 22.64
CA TYR A 112 3.45 5.04 21.67
C TYR A 112 3.89 6.32 22.38
N ILE A 113 4.78 7.06 21.73
CA ILE A 113 5.35 8.30 22.27
C ILE A 113 4.76 9.51 21.56
N LYS A 114 4.74 10.65 22.25
CA LYS A 114 4.36 11.92 21.63
C LYS A 114 5.50 12.35 20.69
N PRO A 115 5.29 12.48 19.37
CA PRO A 115 6.32 12.97 18.47
C PRO A 115 6.54 14.47 18.66
N GLU A 116 7.74 14.94 18.32
CA GLU A 116 8.04 16.36 18.14
C GLU A 116 7.90 16.70 16.66
N VAL A 117 6.84 17.42 16.28
CA VAL A 117 6.66 17.94 14.92
C VAL A 117 7.20 19.36 14.87
N ASN A 118 8.10 19.65 13.91
CA ASN A 118 8.81 20.92 13.83
C ASN A 118 8.96 21.44 12.39
N GLU A 119 9.55 22.62 12.26
CA GLU A 119 9.78 23.32 10.99
C GLU A 119 11.11 22.91 10.32
N SER A 120 11.88 21.99 10.90
CA SER A 120 13.12 21.51 10.26
C SER A 120 12.82 20.69 9.01
N GLU A 121 13.86 20.36 8.24
CA GLU A 121 13.75 19.41 7.13
C GLU A 121 14.25 18.01 7.53
N GLU A 122 14.45 17.75 8.84
CA GLU A 122 14.97 16.49 9.36
C GLU A 122 13.85 15.50 9.67
N LEU A 123 14.13 14.21 9.50
CA LEU A 123 13.28 13.11 9.92
C LEU A 123 14.12 12.15 10.75
N LYS A 124 13.84 12.07 12.05
CA LYS A 124 14.57 11.23 12.99
C LYS A 124 13.61 10.39 13.80
N ILE A 125 13.70 9.08 13.61
CA ILE A 125 12.90 8.07 14.29
C ILE A 125 13.85 7.11 14.99
N THR A 126 13.75 7.01 16.31
CA THR A 126 14.53 6.07 17.13
C THR A 126 13.64 4.91 17.54
N LYS A 127 14.09 3.69 17.28
CA LYS A 127 13.37 2.43 17.49
C LYS A 127 11.92 2.45 16.99
N GLY A 128 11.73 2.94 15.77
CA GLY A 128 10.43 2.91 15.11
C GLY A 128 9.93 1.48 14.89
N ARG A 129 8.62 1.27 14.98
CA ARG A 129 7.92 0.01 14.73
C ARG A 129 6.77 0.24 13.75
N HIS A 130 6.37 -0.81 13.02
CA HIS A 130 5.26 -0.71 12.08
C HIS A 130 3.92 -0.89 12.82
N PRO A 131 3.03 0.13 12.85
CA PRO A 131 1.86 0.16 13.74
C PRO A 131 0.85 -0.97 13.50
N VAL A 132 0.78 -1.49 12.26
CA VAL A 132 -0.09 -2.63 11.92
C VAL A 132 0.59 -3.98 12.16
N ILE A 133 1.83 -4.16 11.67
CA ILE A 133 2.53 -5.44 11.76
C ILE A 133 2.87 -5.78 13.22
N GLU A 134 3.21 -4.79 14.06
CA GLU A 134 3.57 -5.05 15.46
C GLU A 134 2.44 -5.70 16.27
N VAL A 135 1.19 -5.40 15.93
CA VAL A 135 -0.01 -5.95 16.61
C VAL A 135 -0.44 -7.29 15.99
N GLN A 136 -0.08 -7.55 14.74
CA GLN A 136 -0.43 -8.80 14.04
C GLN A 136 0.54 -9.95 14.31
N LEU A 137 1.74 -9.66 14.79
CA LEU A 137 2.72 -10.69 15.10
C LEU A 137 2.32 -11.49 16.35
N PRO A 138 2.66 -12.78 16.41
CA PRO A 138 2.50 -13.59 17.62
C PRO A 138 3.20 -12.97 18.84
N VAL A 139 2.68 -13.22 20.04
CA VAL A 139 3.22 -12.68 21.31
C VAL A 139 4.68 -13.08 21.53
N ASP A 140 5.09 -14.22 21.00
CA ASP A 140 6.44 -14.77 21.05
C ASP A 140 7.40 -14.26 19.96
N GLU A 141 6.90 -13.49 18.98
CA GLU A 141 7.70 -12.90 17.90
C GLU A 141 7.58 -11.36 17.86
N PRO A 142 8.26 -10.62 18.76
CA PRO A 142 8.17 -9.17 18.78
C PRO A 142 8.69 -8.53 17.48
N TYR A 143 8.04 -7.45 17.05
CA TYR A 143 8.53 -6.64 15.94
C TYR A 143 9.89 -6.03 16.26
N ILE A 144 10.83 -6.07 15.32
CA ILE A 144 12.19 -5.59 15.52
C ILE A 144 12.26 -4.10 15.16
N PRO A 145 12.54 -3.21 16.13
CA PRO A 145 12.51 -1.78 15.89
C PRO A 145 13.76 -1.27 15.16
N ASN A 146 13.59 -0.25 14.32
CA ASN A 146 14.63 0.32 13.48
C ASN A 146 14.76 1.83 13.64
N ASP A 147 15.99 2.30 13.55
CA ASP A 147 16.32 3.72 13.57
C ASP A 147 16.32 4.25 12.13
N ILE A 148 15.77 5.44 11.91
CA ILE A 148 15.78 6.14 10.63
C ILE A 148 16.19 7.58 10.87
N PHE A 149 17.15 8.04 10.08
CA PHE A 149 17.56 9.43 10.02
C PHE A 149 17.59 9.87 8.56
N LEU A 150 16.96 10.98 8.23
CA LEU A 150 17.03 11.61 6.91
C LEU A 150 17.07 13.14 7.09
N ASP A 151 17.94 13.82 6.35
CA ASP A 151 18.01 15.29 6.30
C ASP A 151 18.29 15.74 4.85
N THR A 152 18.41 17.03 4.59
CA THR A 152 18.71 17.54 3.24
C THR A 152 20.19 17.85 3.00
N GLU A 153 21.05 17.58 3.99
CA GLU A 153 22.45 18.00 4.02
C GLU A 153 23.46 16.84 4.01
N LYS A 154 23.24 15.80 4.83
CA LYS A 154 24.20 14.72 5.09
C LYS A 154 23.69 13.33 4.71
N GLN A 155 22.40 13.07 4.88
CA GLN A 155 21.77 11.77 4.62
C GLN A 155 20.38 12.01 4.02
N GLN A 156 20.35 12.41 2.76
CA GLN A 156 19.13 12.66 2.00
C GLN A 156 18.50 11.37 1.48
N ILE A 157 19.33 10.44 1.02
CA ILE A 157 18.89 9.22 0.37
C ILE A 157 19.51 8.04 1.10
N ILE A 158 18.66 7.13 1.57
CA ILE A 158 19.10 5.83 2.05
C ILE A 158 18.81 4.79 0.97
N ILE A 159 19.87 4.11 0.51
CA ILE A 159 19.74 2.94 -0.35
C ILE A 159 19.68 1.70 0.55
N VAL A 160 18.52 1.03 0.57
CA VAL A 160 18.29 -0.18 1.37
C VAL A 160 18.46 -1.41 0.49
N THR A 161 19.51 -2.17 0.74
CA THR A 161 19.76 -3.47 0.10
C THR A 161 19.45 -4.65 1.04
N GLY A 162 19.38 -5.85 0.47
CA GLY A 162 19.19 -7.09 1.21
C GLY A 162 18.21 -8.03 0.51
N PRO A 163 18.03 -9.26 0.99
CA PRO A 163 17.18 -10.22 0.32
C PRO A 163 15.69 -9.84 0.32
N ASN A 164 14.94 -10.48 -0.58
CA ASN A 164 13.47 -10.49 -0.52
C ASN A 164 13.01 -11.03 0.85
N MET A 165 11.91 -10.51 1.38
CA MET A 165 11.36 -10.86 2.70
C MET A 165 12.19 -10.42 3.93
N ALA A 166 13.29 -9.68 3.74
CA ALA A 166 14.09 -9.18 4.86
C ALA A 166 13.39 -8.07 5.68
N GLY A 167 12.32 -7.47 5.14
CA GLY A 167 11.58 -6.41 5.82
C GLY A 167 11.80 -5.00 5.24
N LYS A 168 12.44 -4.87 4.07
CA LYS A 168 12.66 -3.56 3.41
C LYS A 168 11.34 -2.79 3.19
N SER A 169 10.35 -3.40 2.54
CA SER A 169 9.05 -2.78 2.31
C SER A 169 8.32 -2.40 3.61
N ALA A 170 8.47 -3.21 4.66
CA ALA A 170 7.89 -2.92 5.97
C ALA A 170 8.55 -1.69 6.60
N LEU A 171 9.88 -1.56 6.51
CA LEU A 171 10.63 -0.40 6.99
C LEU A 171 10.22 0.90 6.27
N LEU A 172 10.10 0.84 4.93
CA LEU A 172 9.66 1.98 4.11
C LEU A 172 8.25 2.43 4.54
N ARG A 173 7.28 1.50 4.52
CA ARG A 173 5.89 1.81 4.91
C ARG A 173 5.77 2.28 6.34
N GLN A 174 6.51 1.68 7.26
CA GLN A 174 6.57 2.11 8.66
C GLN A 174 6.97 3.58 8.77
N THR A 175 7.99 4.01 8.03
CA THR A 175 8.47 5.39 8.07
C THR A 175 7.38 6.37 7.63
N ALA A 176 6.70 6.09 6.52
CA ALA A 176 5.56 6.90 6.07
C ALA A 176 4.39 6.90 7.07
N LEU A 177 4.05 5.74 7.64
CA LEU A 177 2.96 5.64 8.62
C LEU A 177 3.26 6.46 9.89
N ILE A 178 4.50 6.44 10.38
CA ILE A 178 4.91 7.25 11.53
C ILE A 178 4.76 8.75 11.23
N VAL A 179 5.19 9.20 10.05
CA VAL A 179 5.03 10.61 9.62
C VAL A 179 3.55 11.00 9.54
N LEU A 180 2.72 10.16 8.91
CA LEU A 180 1.27 10.41 8.82
C LEU A 180 0.62 10.47 10.21
N MET A 181 0.94 9.51 11.09
CA MET A 181 0.42 9.47 12.46
C MET A 181 0.81 10.70 13.28
N ALA A 182 2.04 11.21 13.10
CA ALA A 182 2.48 12.44 13.75
C ALA A 182 1.70 13.66 13.24
N GLN A 183 1.53 13.80 11.93
CA GLN A 183 0.85 14.95 11.32
C GLN A 183 -0.67 14.96 11.50
N ILE A 184 -1.32 13.81 11.74
CA ILE A 184 -2.73 13.78 12.19
C ILE A 184 -2.90 14.15 13.67
N GLY A 185 -1.79 14.30 14.41
CA GLY A 185 -1.79 14.65 15.84
C GLY A 185 -1.89 13.46 16.80
N SER A 186 -1.52 12.25 16.35
CA SER A 186 -1.49 11.05 17.19
C SER A 186 -0.09 10.80 17.78
N PHE A 187 -0.03 9.91 18.76
CA PHE A 187 1.23 9.35 19.27
C PHE A 187 1.75 8.32 18.25
N VAL A 188 3.07 8.07 18.23
CA VAL A 188 3.71 7.24 17.21
C VAL A 188 4.43 6.02 17.79
N PRO A 189 4.54 4.91 17.04
CA PRO A 189 5.20 3.67 17.45
C PRO A 189 6.73 3.78 17.42
N ALA A 190 7.32 4.57 18.32
CA ALA A 190 8.77 4.77 18.42
C ALA A 190 9.21 4.95 19.88
N GLU A 191 10.51 4.96 20.14
CA GLU A 191 11.08 5.40 21.43
C GLU A 191 11.27 6.92 21.45
N LYS A 192 11.67 7.50 20.31
CA LYS A 192 11.75 8.96 20.09
C LYS A 192 11.44 9.27 18.62
N ALA A 193 10.75 10.37 18.36
CA ALA A 193 10.49 10.85 17.01
C ALA A 193 10.56 12.38 16.94
N GLU A 194 11.45 12.89 16.11
CA GLU A 194 11.57 14.31 15.72
C GLU A 194 11.31 14.39 14.22
N ILE A 195 10.23 15.06 13.83
CA ILE A 195 9.67 15.01 12.48
C ILE A 195 9.48 16.44 11.98
N GLY A 196 10.38 16.90 11.13
CA GLY A 196 10.12 18.05 10.27
C GLY A 196 8.90 17.78 9.39
N TYR A 197 7.95 18.71 9.35
CA TYR A 197 6.70 18.44 8.65
C TYR A 197 6.94 18.11 7.17
N VAL A 198 6.21 17.12 6.68
CA VAL A 198 6.25 16.61 5.32
C VAL A 198 5.00 17.10 4.59
N ASP A 199 5.19 17.67 3.41
CA ASP A 199 4.09 18.19 2.59
C ASP A 199 3.47 17.08 1.71
N LYS A 200 4.30 16.15 1.22
CA LYS A 200 3.90 15.06 0.33
C LYS A 200 4.66 13.79 0.68
N VAL A 201 3.93 12.68 0.81
CA VAL A 201 4.50 11.33 0.88
C VAL A 201 4.26 10.64 -0.45
N PHE A 202 5.33 10.39 -1.19
CA PHE A 202 5.32 9.68 -2.46
C PHE A 202 5.70 8.23 -2.23
N THR A 203 4.94 7.31 -2.83
CA THR A 203 5.21 5.89 -2.70
C THR A 203 5.12 5.22 -4.05
N ARG A 204 6.19 4.50 -4.40
CA ARG A 204 6.18 3.45 -5.41
C ARG A 204 6.44 2.15 -4.69
N VAL A 205 5.38 1.53 -4.19
CA VAL A 205 5.42 0.22 -3.53
C VAL A 205 4.57 -0.70 -4.37
N GLY A 206 5.20 -1.68 -5.02
CA GLY A 206 4.60 -2.48 -6.09
C GLY A 206 3.12 -2.82 -5.88
N ALA A 207 2.29 -2.39 -6.82
CA ALA A 207 0.89 -2.80 -6.90
C ALA A 207 0.81 -4.23 -7.43
N SER A 208 -0.12 -5.02 -6.88
CA SER A 208 -0.59 -6.24 -7.52
C SER A 208 -1.04 -5.92 -8.95
N ASP A 209 -0.51 -6.64 -9.93
CA ASP A 209 -0.70 -6.41 -11.36
C ASP A 209 -2.15 -6.11 -11.70
N ASN A 210 -2.42 -4.87 -12.10
CA ASN A 210 -3.74 -4.48 -12.58
C ASN A 210 -3.83 -4.84 -14.07
N ILE A 211 -3.93 -6.14 -14.36
CA ILE A 211 -4.01 -6.71 -15.72
C ILE A 211 -5.20 -6.13 -16.51
N SER A 212 -6.18 -5.53 -15.81
CA SER A 212 -7.40 -4.98 -16.41
C SER A 212 -7.24 -3.68 -17.21
N SER A 213 -6.14 -2.92 -17.06
CA SER A 213 -5.97 -1.62 -17.76
C SER A 213 -5.27 -1.71 -19.12
N GLY A 214 -4.72 -2.87 -19.50
CA GLY A 214 -4.03 -3.05 -20.78
C GLY A 214 -2.70 -2.28 -20.93
N GLU A 215 -2.26 -1.57 -19.88
CA GLU A 215 -0.97 -0.89 -19.83
C GLU A 215 0.14 -1.84 -19.35
N SER A 216 1.34 -1.72 -19.92
CA SER A 216 2.52 -2.44 -19.43
C SER A 216 2.79 -2.06 -17.97
N THR A 217 3.03 -3.04 -17.11
CA THR A 217 3.36 -2.83 -15.69
C THR A 217 4.56 -1.90 -15.50
N PHE A 218 5.53 -1.99 -16.43
CA PHE A 218 6.68 -1.09 -16.46
C PHE A 218 6.32 0.34 -16.87
N MET A 219 5.36 0.53 -17.79
CA MET A 219 4.91 1.88 -18.18
C MET A 219 4.20 2.57 -17.02
N VAL A 220 3.34 1.85 -16.28
CA VAL A 220 2.70 2.37 -15.06
C VAL A 220 3.74 2.78 -14.03
N GLU A 221 4.76 1.95 -13.83
CA GLU A 221 5.88 2.24 -12.94
C GLU A 221 6.65 3.52 -13.34
N MET A 222 6.92 3.70 -14.64
CA MET A 222 7.58 4.91 -15.15
C MET A 222 6.70 6.15 -15.03
N ASN A 223 5.39 6.04 -15.26
CA ASN A 223 4.45 7.14 -15.08
C ASN A 223 4.34 7.54 -13.60
N GLU A 224 4.32 6.58 -12.68
CA GLU A 224 4.35 6.84 -11.24
C GLU A 224 5.65 7.56 -10.85
N ALA A 225 6.81 7.06 -11.29
CA ALA A 225 8.09 7.70 -11.05
C ALA A 225 8.15 9.13 -11.61
N ALA A 226 7.69 9.33 -12.85
CA ALA A 226 7.62 10.66 -13.47
C ALA A 226 6.69 11.62 -12.69
N SER A 227 5.55 11.13 -12.21
CA SER A 227 4.63 11.93 -11.38
C SER A 227 5.29 12.38 -10.07
N ILE A 228 6.05 11.50 -9.42
CA ILE A 228 6.83 11.82 -8.23
C ILE A 228 7.87 12.91 -8.53
N LEU A 229 8.69 12.69 -9.56
CA LEU A 229 9.80 13.58 -9.91
C LEU A 229 9.33 14.98 -10.34
N ASN A 230 8.17 15.09 -11.00
CA ASN A 230 7.61 16.37 -11.43
C ASN A 230 6.98 17.18 -10.28
N ASN A 231 6.83 16.61 -9.08
CA ASN A 231 6.11 17.22 -7.96
C ASN A 231 6.94 17.36 -6.68
N LEU A 232 8.26 17.25 -6.79
CA LEU A 232 9.19 17.30 -5.66
C LEU A 232 9.21 18.65 -4.94
N SER A 233 9.49 18.58 -3.64
CA SER A 233 9.82 19.71 -2.76
C SER A 233 10.87 19.27 -1.73
N ASN A 234 11.52 20.21 -1.04
CA ASN A 234 12.45 19.88 0.06
C ASN A 234 11.77 19.13 1.23
N ARG A 235 10.44 19.23 1.33
CA ARG A 235 9.66 18.59 2.40
C ARG A 235 9.03 17.28 1.97
N SER A 236 9.24 16.85 0.73
CA SER A 236 8.73 15.58 0.24
C SER A 236 9.48 14.42 0.90
N LEU A 237 8.74 13.35 1.20
CA LEU A 237 9.26 12.04 1.58
C LEU A 237 8.95 11.04 0.46
N ILE A 238 9.98 10.39 -0.10
CA ILE A 238 9.82 9.43 -1.20
C ILE A 238 10.18 8.03 -0.73
N LEU A 239 9.32 7.07 -1.05
CA LEU A 239 9.54 5.64 -0.83
C LEU A 239 9.54 4.91 -2.18
N PHE A 240 10.71 4.51 -2.66
CA PHE A 240 10.85 3.64 -3.82
C PHE A 240 11.13 2.21 -3.36
N ASP A 241 10.29 1.26 -3.77
CA ASP A 241 10.46 -0.16 -3.51
C ASP A 241 10.60 -0.91 -4.83
N GLU A 242 11.82 -1.35 -5.10
CA GLU A 242 12.20 -2.21 -6.22
C GLU A 242 11.93 -1.60 -7.62
N LEU A 243 12.21 -0.29 -7.76
CA LEU A 243 12.08 0.42 -9.02
C LEU A 243 12.98 -0.17 -10.13
N GLY A 244 12.43 -0.34 -11.33
CA GLY A 244 13.16 -0.79 -12.53
C GLY A 244 13.13 -2.31 -12.76
N ARG A 245 12.41 -3.08 -11.93
CA ARG A 245 12.34 -4.55 -12.05
C ARG A 245 11.59 -5.06 -13.29
N GLY A 246 10.71 -4.26 -13.88
CA GLY A 246 9.88 -4.66 -15.01
C GLY A 246 10.57 -4.68 -16.38
N THR A 247 11.88 -4.41 -16.45
CA THR A 247 12.66 -4.30 -17.69
C THR A 247 13.97 -5.10 -17.64
N SER A 248 14.81 -5.00 -18.67
CA SER A 248 16.13 -5.62 -18.69
C SER A 248 16.98 -5.15 -17.50
N THR A 249 17.84 -6.02 -16.96
CA THR A 249 18.61 -5.71 -15.75
C THR A 249 19.41 -4.41 -15.88
N TYR A 250 20.10 -4.22 -17.02
CA TYR A 250 20.91 -3.02 -17.26
C TYR A 250 20.06 -1.77 -17.48
N ASP A 251 18.93 -1.86 -18.19
CA ASP A 251 18.02 -0.71 -18.31
C ASP A 251 17.44 -0.33 -16.95
N GLY A 252 17.05 -1.32 -16.14
CA GLY A 252 16.51 -1.13 -14.80
C GLY A 252 17.50 -0.46 -13.86
N ILE A 253 18.76 -0.93 -13.83
CA ILE A 253 19.85 -0.32 -13.06
C ILE A 253 20.08 1.13 -13.54
N SER A 254 20.18 1.34 -14.85
CA SER A 254 20.48 2.66 -15.43
C SER A 254 19.39 3.69 -15.11
N ILE A 255 18.12 3.29 -15.19
CA ILE A 255 16.98 4.13 -14.84
C ILE A 255 16.97 4.42 -13.33
N ALA A 256 17.12 3.39 -12.49
CA ALA A 256 17.15 3.57 -11.04
C ALA A 256 18.28 4.50 -10.60
N TRP A 257 19.49 4.32 -11.14
CA TRP A 257 20.64 5.18 -10.91
C TRP A 257 20.34 6.63 -11.31
N SER A 258 19.86 6.84 -12.53
CA SER A 258 19.57 8.18 -13.05
C SER A 258 18.50 8.90 -12.22
N ILE A 259 17.51 8.18 -11.71
CA ILE A 259 16.47 8.74 -10.84
C ILE A 259 17.03 9.14 -9.48
N VAL A 260 17.85 8.28 -8.86
CA VAL A 260 18.49 8.59 -7.58
C VAL A 260 19.44 9.78 -7.73
N GLU A 261 20.23 9.83 -8.80
CA GLU A 261 21.10 10.95 -9.14
C GLU A 261 20.29 12.24 -9.35
N TYR A 262 19.19 12.18 -10.11
CA TYR A 262 18.32 13.33 -10.33
C TYR A 262 17.72 13.88 -9.03
N ILE A 263 17.30 13.02 -8.10
CA ILE A 263 16.77 13.44 -6.79
C ILE A 263 17.89 14.04 -5.93
N HIS A 264 19.10 13.48 -5.98
CA HIS A 264 20.24 13.98 -5.23
C HIS A 264 20.69 15.36 -5.72
N GLU A 265 20.86 15.52 -7.04
CA GLU A 265 21.37 16.73 -7.69
C GLU A 265 20.28 17.76 -8.02
N HIS A 266 19.03 17.52 -7.62
CA HIS A 266 17.94 18.43 -7.94
C HIS A 266 18.22 19.84 -7.39
N PRO A 267 18.17 20.90 -8.23
CA PRO A 267 18.68 22.23 -7.88
C PRO A 267 17.94 22.91 -6.73
N SER A 268 16.65 22.58 -6.55
CA SER A 268 15.76 23.28 -5.61
C SER A 268 14.91 22.38 -4.72
N ALA A 269 15.02 21.05 -4.86
CA ALA A 269 14.12 20.10 -4.20
C ALA A 269 14.88 18.85 -3.73
N LYS A 270 15.44 18.92 -2.52
CA LYS A 270 16.18 17.83 -1.90
C LYS A 270 15.26 16.92 -1.10
N ALA A 271 14.39 16.20 -1.80
CA ALA A 271 13.43 15.31 -1.16
C ALA A 271 14.14 14.17 -0.40
N LYS A 272 13.69 13.92 0.84
CA LYS A 272 14.16 12.80 1.68
C LYS A 272 13.67 11.49 1.07
N THR A 273 14.57 10.54 0.86
CA THR A 273 14.26 9.34 0.05
C THR A 273 14.72 8.06 0.73
N LEU A 274 13.82 7.08 0.80
CA LEU A 274 14.15 5.68 1.08
C LEU A 274 14.03 4.88 -0.22
N PHE A 275 15.13 4.29 -0.67
CA PHE A 275 15.20 3.54 -1.92
C PHE A 275 15.56 2.08 -1.63
N ALA A 276 14.56 1.22 -1.58
CA ALA A 276 14.77 -0.22 -1.43
C ALA A 276 15.03 -0.87 -2.79
N THR A 277 16.16 -1.58 -2.93
CA THR A 277 16.57 -2.17 -4.21
C THR A 277 17.20 -3.54 -4.05
N HIS A 278 17.35 -4.22 -5.19
CA HIS A 278 18.11 -5.46 -5.36
C HIS A 278 19.32 -5.28 -6.25
N TYR A 279 19.46 -4.11 -6.86
CA TYR A 279 20.64 -3.72 -7.61
C TYR A 279 21.73 -3.34 -6.62
N HIS A 280 22.72 -4.23 -6.48
CA HIS A 280 23.87 -4.01 -5.59
C HIS A 280 24.82 -2.94 -6.16
N GLU A 281 24.76 -2.72 -7.47
CA GLU A 281 25.47 -1.69 -8.22
C GLU A 281 25.18 -0.29 -7.66
N LEU A 282 23.94 -0.05 -7.22
CA LEU A 282 23.54 1.23 -6.61
C LEU A 282 24.30 1.53 -5.30
N ASN A 283 24.92 0.54 -4.64
CA ASN A 283 25.75 0.79 -3.46
C ASN A 283 26.97 1.68 -3.81
N GLU A 284 27.47 1.63 -5.05
CA GLU A 284 28.61 2.44 -5.48
C GLU A 284 28.29 3.94 -5.45
N MET A 285 27.02 4.34 -5.50
CA MET A 285 26.60 5.74 -5.47
C MET A 285 27.04 6.47 -4.18
N GLU A 286 27.12 5.78 -3.04
CA GLU A 286 27.60 6.39 -1.78
C GLU A 286 29.04 6.92 -1.89
N LYS A 287 29.86 6.36 -2.79
CA LYS A 287 31.24 6.82 -3.01
C LYS A 287 31.31 8.15 -3.76
N SER A 288 30.33 8.41 -4.63
CA SER A 288 30.30 9.59 -5.51
C SER A 288 29.37 10.70 -5.00
N PHE A 289 28.36 10.36 -4.19
CA PHE A 289 27.32 11.28 -3.74
C PHE A 289 27.27 11.36 -2.21
N GLU A 290 27.71 12.47 -1.63
CA GLU A 290 27.91 12.62 -0.19
C GLU A 290 26.64 12.41 0.65
N ARG A 291 25.46 12.76 0.13
CA ARG A 291 24.16 12.64 0.82
C ARG A 291 23.47 11.29 0.64
N ILE A 292 24.10 10.37 -0.08
CA ILE A 292 23.64 8.99 -0.22
C ILE A 292 24.33 8.13 0.85
N LYS A 293 23.56 7.28 1.52
CA LYS A 293 24.07 6.34 2.52
C LYS A 293 23.50 4.95 2.28
N ASN A 294 24.37 3.96 2.32
CA ASN A 294 23.95 2.57 2.13
C ASN A 294 23.56 1.94 3.45
N PHE A 295 22.45 1.21 3.43
CA PHE A 295 22.02 0.37 4.53
C PHE A 295 21.61 -1.00 4.01
N ASN A 296 21.75 -2.02 4.84
CA ASN A 296 21.26 -3.35 4.58
C ASN A 296 20.35 -3.82 5.71
N VAL A 297 19.42 -4.70 5.38
CA VAL A 297 18.65 -5.41 6.40
C VAL A 297 19.36 -6.72 6.71
N SER A 298 19.92 -6.80 7.91
CA SER A 298 20.84 -7.86 8.28
C SER A 298 20.21 -9.25 8.30
N VAL A 299 20.99 -10.23 7.87
CA VAL A 299 20.64 -11.65 7.81
C VAL A 299 21.73 -12.46 8.49
N LYS A 300 21.34 -13.43 9.33
CA LYS A 300 22.29 -14.31 10.01
C LYS A 300 22.04 -15.76 9.64
N GLU A 301 23.09 -16.46 9.23
CA GLU A 301 23.04 -17.91 9.06
C GLU A 301 23.45 -18.61 10.36
N VAL A 302 22.56 -19.44 10.89
CA VAL A 302 22.82 -20.27 12.08
C VAL A 302 22.37 -21.69 11.78
N ASN A 303 23.26 -22.68 11.91
CA ASN A 303 22.94 -24.10 11.74
C ASN A 303 22.26 -24.43 10.39
N ASN A 304 22.76 -23.90 9.26
CA ASN A 304 22.17 -24.03 7.92
C ASN A 304 20.75 -23.44 7.78
N LYS A 305 20.28 -22.64 8.76
CA LYS A 305 19.03 -21.87 8.68
C LYS A 305 19.35 -20.38 8.56
N ILE A 306 18.66 -19.70 7.65
CA ILE A 306 18.72 -18.25 7.57
C ILE A 306 17.71 -17.67 8.56
N ILE A 307 18.19 -16.79 9.43
CA ILE A 307 17.38 -15.97 10.34
C ILE A 307 17.45 -14.54 9.83
N PHE A 308 16.30 -14.01 9.41
CA PHE A 308 16.19 -12.59 9.07
C PHE A 308 16.16 -11.79 10.37
N LEU A 309 17.21 -11.02 10.64
CA LEU A 309 17.28 -10.20 11.84
C LEU A 309 16.37 -8.98 11.75
N ARG A 310 15.87 -8.63 10.54
CA ARG A 310 14.99 -7.48 10.27
C ARG A 310 15.49 -6.15 10.86
N LYS A 311 16.78 -6.08 11.18
CA LYS A 311 17.47 -4.92 11.73
C LYS A 311 18.23 -4.21 10.61
N LEU A 312 18.01 -2.91 10.50
CA LEU A 312 18.72 -2.03 9.60
C LEU A 312 20.14 -1.80 10.13
N ALA A 313 21.14 -2.03 9.29
CA ALA A 313 22.54 -1.82 9.58
C ALA A 313 23.19 -1.01 8.46
N GLU A 314 24.17 -0.17 8.81
CA GLU A 314 24.94 0.60 7.83
C GLU A 314 25.75 -0.31 6.89
N GLY A 315 25.95 0.15 5.67
CA GLY A 315 26.69 -0.51 4.60
C GLY A 315 25.81 -1.25 3.59
N GLY A 316 26.32 -1.41 2.37
CA GLY A 316 25.68 -2.22 1.33
C GLY A 316 25.88 -3.73 1.56
N SER A 317 24.95 -4.53 1.06
CA SER A 317 25.16 -5.98 0.91
C SER A 317 25.72 -6.26 -0.48
N GLU A 318 26.80 -7.05 -0.60
CA GLU A 318 27.35 -7.50 -1.90
C GLU A 318 26.84 -8.88 -2.34
N HIS A 319 26.26 -9.66 -1.42
CA HIS A 319 25.87 -11.04 -1.71
C HIS A 319 24.37 -11.22 -1.90
N SER A 320 24.01 -11.86 -2.99
CA SER A 320 22.64 -12.26 -3.28
C SER A 320 22.30 -13.59 -2.56
N PHE A 321 21.35 -13.55 -1.64
CA PHE A 321 20.93 -14.74 -0.88
C PHE A 321 19.92 -15.63 -1.64
N GLY A 322 19.63 -15.33 -2.91
CA GLY A 322 18.57 -16.01 -3.68
C GLY A 322 18.73 -17.52 -3.75
N ILE A 323 19.95 -18.00 -4.02
CA ILE A 323 20.24 -19.45 -4.09
C ILE A 323 20.11 -20.12 -2.70
N HIS A 324 20.47 -19.39 -1.63
CA HIS A 324 20.28 -19.89 -0.27
C HIS A 324 18.80 -19.96 0.13
N VAL A 325 17.99 -18.98 -0.27
CA VAL A 325 16.52 -19.01 -0.08
C VAL A 325 15.92 -20.18 -0.85
N ALA A 326 16.36 -20.44 -2.09
CA ALA A 326 15.92 -21.60 -2.86
C ALA A 326 16.25 -22.93 -2.16
N LYS A 327 17.43 -23.05 -1.54
CA LYS A 327 17.81 -24.21 -0.72
C LYS A 327 16.86 -24.41 0.48
N LEU A 328 16.46 -23.32 1.14
CA LEU A 328 15.53 -23.36 2.28
C LEU A 328 14.10 -23.70 1.86
N ALA A 329 13.68 -23.27 0.67
CA ALA A 329 12.40 -23.63 0.07
C ALA A 329 12.32 -25.13 -0.31
N GLY A 330 13.38 -25.90 -0.08
CA GLY A 330 13.42 -27.33 -0.36
C GLY A 330 13.78 -27.68 -1.80
N MET A 331 14.38 -26.75 -2.55
CA MET A 331 14.79 -27.02 -3.93
C MET A 331 15.79 -28.19 -3.98
N PRO A 332 15.69 -29.08 -5.00
CA PRO A 332 16.59 -30.20 -5.16
C PRO A 332 18.08 -29.79 -5.09
N ARG A 333 18.88 -30.55 -4.32
CA ARG A 333 20.31 -30.26 -4.12
C ARG A 333 21.10 -30.17 -5.42
N SER A 334 20.71 -30.93 -6.45
CA SER A 334 21.31 -30.88 -7.79
C SER A 334 21.12 -29.50 -8.44
N ILE A 335 19.93 -28.91 -8.33
CA ILE A 335 19.61 -27.57 -8.86
C ILE A 335 20.37 -26.50 -8.08
N VAL A 336 20.35 -26.56 -6.75
CA VAL A 336 21.08 -25.59 -5.89
C VAL A 336 22.58 -25.64 -6.17
N LYS A 337 23.16 -26.84 -6.35
CA LYS A 337 24.57 -27.00 -6.70
C LYS A 337 24.87 -26.37 -8.07
N ARG A 338 24.05 -26.69 -9.08
CA ARG A 338 24.22 -26.15 -10.44
C ARG A 338 24.07 -24.63 -10.48
N ALA A 339 23.10 -24.06 -9.76
CA ALA A 339 22.91 -22.62 -9.67
C ALA A 339 24.14 -21.92 -9.06
N ASN A 340 24.76 -22.50 -8.03
CA ASN A 340 26.00 -21.97 -7.43
C ASN A 340 27.20 -22.03 -8.39
N GLU A 341 27.29 -23.08 -9.21
CA GLU A 341 28.34 -23.18 -10.25
C GLU A 341 28.16 -22.08 -11.30
N ILE A 342 26.93 -21.89 -11.80
CA ILE A 342 26.61 -20.84 -12.78
C ILE A 342 26.86 -19.45 -12.21
N LEU A 343 26.45 -19.17 -10.96
CA LEU A 343 26.69 -17.88 -10.32
C LEU A 343 28.18 -17.55 -10.25
N LYS A 344 29.02 -18.54 -9.88
CA LYS A 344 30.49 -18.36 -9.85
C LYS A 344 31.09 -18.10 -11.23
N GLU A 345 30.52 -18.63 -12.30
CA GLU A 345 30.95 -18.35 -13.66
C GLU A 345 30.60 -16.91 -14.05
N LEU A 346 29.37 -16.47 -13.77
CA LEU A 346 28.90 -15.10 -14.04
C LEU A 346 29.66 -14.03 -13.22
N GLU A 347 29.93 -14.28 -11.95
CA GLU A 347 30.74 -13.36 -11.12
C GLU A 347 32.20 -13.24 -11.60
N LYS A 348 32.72 -14.28 -12.27
CA LYS A 348 34.08 -14.26 -12.83
C LYS A 348 34.15 -13.55 -14.17
N SER A 349 33.10 -13.62 -14.99
CA SER A 349 33.02 -12.84 -16.24
C SER A 349 32.91 -11.35 -15.93
N HIS A 350 32.04 -10.96 -14.99
CA HIS A 350 31.89 -9.54 -14.62
C HIS A 350 33.15 -8.92 -14.02
N ARG A 351 33.86 -9.63 -13.13
CA ARG A 351 35.15 -9.15 -12.59
C ARG A 351 36.23 -9.00 -13.66
N LYS A 352 36.18 -9.78 -14.74
CA LYS A 352 37.14 -9.68 -15.84
C LYS A 352 36.90 -8.45 -16.71
N GLU A 353 35.64 -8.04 -16.90
CA GLU A 353 35.29 -6.81 -17.62
C GLU A 353 35.68 -5.56 -16.80
N GLU A 354 35.39 -5.53 -15.49
CA GLU A 354 35.79 -4.42 -14.60
C GLU A 354 37.32 -4.24 -14.45
N LEU A 355 38.09 -5.32 -14.59
CA LEU A 355 39.56 -5.27 -14.52
C LEU A 355 40.20 -4.73 -15.81
N ILE A 356 39.47 -4.73 -16.93
CA ILE A 356 39.95 -4.21 -18.22
C ILE A 356 39.68 -2.70 -18.33
N GLU A 357 38.67 -2.16 -17.64
CA GLU A 357 38.33 -0.73 -17.65
C GLU A 357 39.08 0.13 -16.62
N LYS A 358 39.82 -0.46 -15.66
CA LYS A 358 40.56 0.28 -14.61
C LYS A 358 41.99 0.67 -14.97
N VAL A 359 42.26 1.02 -16.23
CA VAL A 359 43.51 1.69 -16.61
C VAL A 359 43.19 2.96 -17.39
N ASP A 360 43.50 4.08 -16.72
CA ASP A 360 43.55 5.48 -17.14
C ASP A 360 42.27 6.34 -17.26
N ASP A 361 42.33 7.42 -16.47
CA ASP A 361 41.67 8.72 -16.55
C ASP A 361 40.16 8.84 -16.35
N LEU A 362 39.78 9.58 -15.29
CA LEU A 362 38.85 10.72 -15.35
C LEU A 362 38.70 11.36 -13.95
N ALA A 363 39.78 12.03 -13.52
CA ALA A 363 39.67 13.15 -12.60
C ALA A 363 39.82 14.44 -13.43
N SER A 364 38.89 15.38 -13.23
CA SER A 364 38.75 16.69 -13.88
C SER A 364 38.08 16.69 -15.28
N HIS A 365 36.84 17.15 -15.37
CA HIS A 365 36.46 18.45 -15.95
C HIS A 365 34.93 18.62 -15.87
N ARG A 366 34.49 19.73 -15.26
CA ARG A 366 33.09 20.18 -15.22
C ARG A 366 32.71 20.86 -16.53
N GLU A 367 31.42 20.78 -16.81
CA GLU A 367 30.62 21.49 -17.81
C GLU A 367 30.61 20.92 -19.24
N GLY A 368 29.47 20.30 -19.54
CA GLY A 368 28.84 20.34 -20.85
C GLY A 368 29.50 19.51 -21.93
N TYR A 369 29.38 18.18 -21.87
CA TYR A 369 29.33 17.36 -23.07
C TYR A 369 28.63 16.04 -22.79
N GLN A 370 27.60 15.79 -23.59
CA GLN A 370 27.08 14.47 -23.91
C GLN A 370 28.24 13.65 -24.50
N MET A 371 28.80 12.73 -23.72
CA MET A 371 29.76 11.74 -24.23
C MET A 371 29.59 10.39 -23.53
N SER A 372 29.09 9.44 -24.33
CA SER A 372 29.74 8.14 -24.53
C SER A 372 30.04 7.28 -23.30
N PHE A 373 29.01 6.94 -22.52
CA PHE A 373 29.07 5.80 -21.60
C PHE A 373 28.54 4.48 -22.22
N PHE A 374 28.20 4.51 -23.51
CA PHE A 374 27.81 3.35 -24.30
C PHE A 374 28.45 3.40 -25.70
N GLN A 375 29.77 3.20 -25.78
CA GLN A 375 30.34 2.61 -26.99
C GLN A 375 30.27 1.10 -26.82
N LEU A 376 29.19 0.52 -27.35
CA LEU A 376 28.84 -0.90 -27.30
C LEU A 376 29.67 -1.78 -28.27
N ASP A 377 30.66 -1.20 -28.94
CA ASP A 377 31.61 -1.93 -29.76
C ASP A 377 33.00 -1.68 -29.17
N ASP A 378 33.69 -2.75 -28.74
CA ASP A 378 35.14 -2.70 -28.49
C ASP A 378 35.78 -1.98 -29.69
N PRO A 379 36.53 -0.88 -29.50
CA PRO A 379 37.06 -0.09 -30.61
C PRO A 379 37.87 -0.94 -31.58
N VAL A 380 38.50 -2.02 -31.11
CA VAL A 380 39.19 -3.01 -31.95
C VAL A 380 38.19 -3.83 -32.78
N LEU A 381 37.08 -4.28 -32.19
CA LEU A 381 36.01 -5.01 -32.89
C LEU A 381 35.25 -4.12 -33.89
N SER A 382 35.00 -2.85 -33.56
CA SER A 382 34.40 -1.91 -34.52
C SER A 382 35.33 -1.68 -35.72
N GLN A 383 36.64 -1.53 -35.46
CA GLN A 383 37.63 -1.32 -36.51
C GLN A 383 37.75 -2.55 -37.43
N ILE A 384 37.75 -3.76 -36.86
CA ILE A 384 37.72 -5.02 -37.62
C ILE A 384 36.41 -5.18 -38.40
N ARG A 385 35.27 -4.85 -37.79
CA ARG A 385 33.96 -4.90 -38.46
C ARG A 385 33.93 -3.99 -39.69
N ASP A 386 34.42 -2.76 -39.55
CA ASP A 386 34.45 -1.78 -40.62
C ASP A 386 35.47 -2.17 -41.71
N GLU A 387 36.59 -2.79 -41.33
CA GLU A 387 37.56 -3.32 -42.28
C GLU A 387 36.99 -4.49 -43.11
N ILE A 388 36.28 -5.43 -42.46
CA ILE A 388 35.59 -6.55 -43.14
C ILE A 388 34.46 -6.05 -44.04
N LYS A 389 33.69 -5.06 -43.60
CA LYS A 389 32.53 -4.53 -44.35
C LYS A 389 32.95 -3.81 -45.64
N ASN A 390 34.16 -3.25 -45.67
CA ASN A 390 34.72 -2.52 -46.81
C ASN A 390 35.62 -3.39 -47.72
N LEU A 391 35.79 -4.67 -47.42
CA LEU A 391 36.58 -5.60 -48.24
C LEU A 391 35.76 -6.13 -49.42
N ASP A 392 36.25 -5.91 -50.65
CA ASP A 392 35.68 -6.52 -51.85
C ASP A 392 36.21 -7.94 -52.05
N ILE A 393 35.48 -8.91 -51.50
CA ILE A 393 35.83 -10.33 -51.50
C ILE A 393 36.03 -10.88 -52.92
N ASN A 394 35.34 -10.34 -53.93
CA ASN A 394 35.36 -10.87 -55.29
C ASN A 394 36.63 -10.51 -56.08
N ASN A 395 37.41 -9.55 -55.60
CA ASN A 395 38.63 -9.06 -56.25
C ASN A 395 39.91 -9.33 -55.44
N LEU A 396 39.83 -10.06 -54.33
CA LEU A 396 41.00 -10.43 -53.54
C LEU A 396 41.72 -11.63 -54.15
N THR A 397 43.04 -11.53 -54.29
CA THR A 397 43.85 -12.71 -54.58
C THR A 397 43.94 -13.59 -53.32
N PRO A 398 44.12 -14.93 -53.46
CA PRO A 398 44.21 -15.83 -52.31
C PRO A 398 45.27 -15.44 -51.26
N MET A 399 46.38 -14.83 -51.70
CA MET A 399 47.44 -14.35 -50.81
C MET A 399 47.04 -13.09 -50.04
N GLU A 400 46.30 -12.17 -50.66
CA GLU A 400 45.82 -10.95 -49.99
C GLU A 400 44.75 -11.27 -48.94
N ALA A 401 43.88 -12.23 -49.23
CA ALA A 401 42.89 -12.72 -48.27
C ALA A 401 43.56 -13.34 -47.02
N LEU A 402 44.61 -14.15 -47.23
CA LEU A 402 45.39 -14.74 -46.14
C LEU A 402 46.15 -13.69 -45.31
N ASN A 403 46.72 -12.68 -45.97
CA ASN A 403 47.40 -11.58 -45.27
C ASN A 403 46.43 -10.73 -44.45
N LYS A 404 45.25 -10.39 -45.00
CA LYS A 404 44.21 -9.66 -44.27
C LYS A 404 43.69 -10.45 -43.06
N LEU A 405 43.49 -11.76 -43.20
CA LEU A 405 43.13 -12.64 -42.08
C LEU A 405 44.22 -12.66 -41.00
N ASN A 406 45.49 -12.69 -41.40
CA ASN A 406 46.61 -12.66 -40.46
C ASN A 406 46.71 -11.32 -39.72
N ASP A 407 46.42 -10.20 -40.38
CA ASP A 407 46.41 -8.89 -39.75
C ASP A 407 45.23 -8.72 -38.78
N ILE A 408 44.04 -9.21 -39.13
CA ILE A 408 42.89 -9.28 -38.21
C ILE A 408 43.23 -10.14 -36.98
N LYS A 409 43.94 -11.27 -37.18
CA LYS A 409 44.39 -12.14 -36.08
C LYS A 409 45.38 -11.43 -35.13
N LYS A 410 46.30 -10.62 -35.66
CA LYS A 410 47.20 -9.78 -34.87
C LYS A 410 46.46 -8.72 -34.07
N HIS A 411 45.45 -8.07 -34.66
CA HIS A 411 44.61 -7.09 -33.96
C HIS A 411 43.83 -7.71 -32.79
N LEU A 412 43.48 -8.99 -32.87
CA LEU A 412 42.80 -9.75 -31.81
C LEU A 412 43.73 -10.42 -30.78
N ASN A 413 45.06 -10.24 -30.86
CA ASN A 413 46.05 -10.93 -30.01
C ASN A 413 45.87 -12.47 -29.95
N LEU A 414 45.47 -13.10 -31.05
CA LEU A 414 45.25 -14.56 -31.19
C LEU A 414 46.41 -15.32 -31.84
#